data_AF-A0A1M3PCA3-F1
#
_entry.id   AF-A0A1M3PCA3-F1
#
_cell.length_a   1.000
_cell.length_b   1.000
_cell.length_c   1.000
_cell.angle_alpha   90.00
_cell.angle_beta   90.00
_cell.angle_gamma   90.00
#
_symmetry.space_group_name_H-M   'P 1'
#
loop_
_entity.id
_entity.type
_entity.pdbx_description
1 polymer ?
#
loop_
_entity_poly.entity_id
_entity_poly.type
_entity_poly.pdbx_seq_one_letter_code
_entity_poly.pdbx_strand_id
1 'polypeptide(L)'
;MGMRTESGLVEVGGSADGAVTYLVAMPPEALPAVRVFDLSAAWDAARLAAIEQAWGGPRLFRFRRADGGFTDLALTDRDACCWARAVDATIGMGTPYGLTLCLRLLALVELLGRSPWAAELIAMRRDGAALHPGLLHAAATQALTAQARFDETPFRALVRDRLPPPTVPPPTMPPPSLAPPSLAPTATPPPQAARRKGMRQAPGASA
;
A
#
# COMPACT_ATOMS: atom_id res chain seq x y z
N MET A 1 -24.60 -24.01 -24.29
CA MET A 1 -23.77 -23.19 -23.38
C MET A 1 -22.48 -22.87 -24.12
N GLY A 2 -22.49 -21.80 -24.93
CA GLY A 2 -21.37 -21.47 -25.81
C GLY A 2 -20.31 -20.69 -25.04
N MET A 3 -19.12 -21.27 -24.90
CA MET A 3 -17.91 -20.52 -24.57
C MET A 3 -17.71 -19.48 -25.68
N ARG A 4 -18.05 -18.22 -25.41
CA ARG A 4 -17.60 -17.11 -26.25
C ARG A 4 -16.11 -16.97 -26.00
N THR A 5 -15.32 -17.35 -26.99
CA THR A 5 -13.90 -17.06 -27.08
C THR A 5 -13.69 -15.56 -26.84
N GLU A 6 -12.93 -15.19 -25.81
CA GLU A 6 -12.61 -13.80 -25.43
C GLU A 6 -11.81 -13.04 -26.51
N SER A 7 -11.46 -13.73 -27.61
CA SER A 7 -10.64 -13.28 -28.74
C SER A 7 -11.25 -12.18 -29.63
N GLY A 8 -12.44 -11.66 -29.31
CA GLY A 8 -13.13 -10.64 -30.13
C GLY A 8 -13.38 -9.30 -29.44
N LEU A 9 -12.81 -9.07 -28.25
CA LEU A 9 -13.08 -7.87 -27.46
C LEU A 9 -12.05 -6.75 -27.68
N VAL A 10 -10.86 -7.09 -28.18
CA VAL A 10 -9.80 -6.14 -28.53
C VAL A 10 -9.26 -6.48 -29.92
N GLU A 11 -9.33 -5.54 -30.85
CA GLU A 11 -8.68 -5.65 -32.16
C GLU A 11 -7.51 -4.67 -32.23
N VAL A 12 -6.40 -5.09 -32.83
CA VAL A 12 -5.17 -4.29 -32.91
C VAL A 12 -4.91 -3.88 -34.36
N GLY A 13 -4.84 -2.58 -34.61
CA GLY A 13 -4.43 -1.99 -35.88
C GLY A 13 -3.10 -1.24 -35.73
N GLY A 14 -2.26 -1.30 -36.76
CA GLY A 14 -1.05 -0.45 -36.85
C GLY A 14 -1.26 0.67 -37.86
N SER A 15 -0.67 1.83 -37.59
CA SER A 15 -0.56 2.94 -38.54
C SER A 15 0.88 3.05 -39.07
N ALA A 16 1.05 3.65 -40.26
CA ALA A 16 2.35 3.78 -40.93
C ALA A 16 3.36 4.65 -40.17
N ASP A 17 2.87 5.47 -39.24
CA ASP A 17 3.64 6.28 -38.28
C ASP A 17 4.12 5.48 -37.05
N GLY A 18 3.81 4.18 -36.97
CA GLY A 18 4.16 3.32 -35.85
C GLY A 18 3.19 3.41 -34.66
N ALA A 19 2.11 4.20 -34.77
CA ALA A 19 1.08 4.25 -33.75
C ALA A 19 0.25 2.95 -33.76
N VAL A 20 -0.01 2.41 -32.57
CA VAL A 20 -0.84 1.20 -32.40
C VAL A 20 -2.23 1.62 -31.92
N THR A 21 -3.28 1.17 -32.61
CA THR A 21 -4.68 1.40 -32.26
C THR A 21 -5.31 0.12 -31.72
N TYR A 22 -5.97 0.22 -30.57
CA TYR A 22 -6.75 -0.83 -29.95
C TYR A 22 -8.24 -0.49 -30.05
N LEU A 23 -9.01 -1.30 -30.77
CA LEU A 23 -10.47 -1.20 -30.79
C LEU A 23 -11.03 -2.07 -29.66
N VAL A 24 -11.72 -1.48 -28.70
CA VAL A 24 -12.24 -2.16 -27.51
C VAL A 24 -13.76 -2.20 -27.60
N ALA A 25 -14.34 -3.40 -27.54
CA ALA A 25 -15.77 -3.62 -27.75
C ALA A 25 -16.67 -3.16 -26.59
N MET A 26 -16.11 -2.54 -25.56
CA MET A 26 -16.80 -2.06 -24.35
C MET A 26 -16.23 -0.72 -23.89
N PRO A 27 -17.01 0.07 -23.13
CA PRO A 27 -16.54 1.34 -22.59
C PRO A 27 -15.59 1.12 -21.40
N PRO A 28 -14.76 2.12 -21.03
CA PRO A 28 -13.79 1.99 -19.93
C PRO A 28 -14.41 1.59 -18.59
N GLU A 29 -15.61 2.09 -18.27
CA GLU A 29 -16.35 1.77 -17.05
C GLU A 29 -16.81 0.31 -16.94
N ALA A 30 -16.87 -0.40 -18.07
CA ALA A 30 -17.25 -1.80 -18.12
C ALA A 30 -16.05 -2.76 -18.11
N LEU A 31 -14.81 -2.23 -18.07
CA LEU A 31 -13.61 -3.06 -18.04
C LEU A 31 -13.54 -3.87 -16.74
N PRO A 32 -13.16 -5.17 -16.83
CA PRO A 32 -13.20 -6.07 -15.70
C PRO A 32 -12.22 -5.68 -14.59
N ALA A 33 -12.40 -6.27 -13.41
CA ALA A 33 -11.38 -6.24 -12.37
C ALA A 33 -10.14 -7.06 -12.80
N VAL A 34 -8.98 -6.73 -12.26
CA VAL A 34 -7.72 -7.45 -12.47
C VAL A 34 -7.22 -8.05 -11.17
N ARG A 35 -6.24 -8.95 -11.26
CA ARG A 35 -5.60 -9.48 -10.05
C ARG A 35 -4.67 -8.42 -9.46
N VAL A 36 -4.75 -8.23 -8.14
CA VAL A 36 -3.86 -7.31 -7.39
C VAL A 36 -2.39 -7.65 -7.63
N PHE A 37 -2.07 -8.94 -7.68
CA PHE A 37 -0.72 -9.43 -7.94
C PHE A 37 -0.20 -8.97 -9.31
N ASP A 38 -1.01 -9.09 -10.36
CA ASP A 38 -0.60 -8.68 -11.71
C ASP A 38 -0.45 -7.16 -11.81
N LEU A 39 -1.30 -6.40 -11.10
CA LEU A 39 -1.17 -4.95 -11.05
C LEU A 39 0.11 -4.51 -10.32
N SER A 40 0.47 -5.20 -9.24
CA SER A 40 1.75 -4.99 -8.55
C SER A 40 2.94 -5.31 -9.46
N ALA A 41 2.90 -6.45 -10.15
CA ALA A 41 3.96 -6.85 -11.07
C ALA A 41 4.09 -5.86 -12.25
N ALA A 42 2.97 -5.36 -12.76
CA ALA A 42 2.94 -4.35 -13.82
C ALA A 42 3.51 -3.01 -13.35
N TRP A 43 3.22 -2.58 -12.11
CA TRP A 43 3.85 -1.41 -11.49
C TRP A 43 5.38 -1.56 -11.43
N ASP A 44 5.87 -2.69 -10.92
CA ASP A 44 7.30 -2.92 -10.79
C ASP A 44 7.99 -2.96 -12.17
N ALA A 45 7.40 -3.64 -13.15
CA ALA A 45 7.92 -3.70 -14.50
C ALA A 45 7.95 -2.32 -15.19
N ALA A 46 6.87 -1.54 -15.08
CA ALA A 46 6.79 -0.20 -15.65
C ALA A 46 7.79 0.76 -15.01
N ARG A 47 7.99 0.66 -13.70
CA ARG A 47 8.97 1.47 -12.97
C ARG A 47 10.41 1.14 -13.38
N LEU A 48 10.74 -0.15 -13.54
CA LEU A 48 12.05 -0.57 -14.05
C LEU A 48 12.28 -0.04 -15.48
N ALA A 49 11.28 -0.18 -16.36
CA ALA A 49 11.35 0.35 -17.72
C ALA A 49 11.55 1.88 -17.75
N ALA A 50 10.91 2.61 -16.84
CA ALA A 50 11.09 4.06 -16.71
C ALA A 50 12.51 4.44 -16.26
N ILE A 51 13.09 3.69 -15.31
CA ILE A 51 14.50 3.86 -14.86
C ILE A 51 15.45 3.59 -16.03
N GLU A 52 15.19 2.54 -16.81
CA GLU A 52 15.95 2.16 -18.00
C GLU A 52 15.67 3.05 -19.22
N GLN A 53 14.77 4.03 -19.09
CA GLN A 53 14.39 4.93 -20.19
C GLN A 53 13.90 4.16 -21.43
N ALA A 54 13.19 3.04 -21.22
CA ALA A 54 12.65 2.21 -22.28
C ALA A 54 11.36 2.83 -22.85
N TRP A 55 11.50 3.89 -23.65
CA TRP A 55 10.37 4.65 -24.20
C TRP A 55 9.49 3.80 -25.12
N GLY A 56 8.18 4.02 -25.07
CA GLY A 56 7.20 3.42 -25.99
C GLY A 56 6.77 4.40 -27.08
N GLY A 57 6.19 3.87 -28.15
CA GLY A 57 5.51 4.68 -29.17
C GLY A 57 4.10 5.08 -28.74
N PRO A 58 3.48 6.07 -29.42
CA PRO A 58 2.11 6.48 -29.16
C PRO A 58 1.10 5.33 -29.35
N ARG A 59 0.03 5.37 -28.56
CA ARG A 59 -1.05 4.37 -28.63
C ARG A 59 -2.41 5.03 -28.60
N LEU A 60 -3.35 4.51 -29.38
CA LEU A 60 -4.73 4.95 -29.40
C LEU A 60 -5.64 3.82 -28.91
N PHE A 61 -6.52 4.11 -27.98
CA PHE A 61 -7.60 3.22 -27.57
C PHE A 61 -8.92 3.80 -28.02
N ARG A 62 -9.70 3.02 -28.74
CA ARG A 62 -11.02 3.39 -29.21
C ARG A 62 -12.04 2.47 -28.57
N PHE A 63 -12.77 2.98 -27.60
CA PHE A 63 -13.77 2.25 -26.84
C PHE A 63 -15.14 2.41 -27.46
N ARG A 64 -15.85 1.30 -27.66
CA ARG A 64 -17.24 1.32 -28.11
C ARG A 64 -18.15 1.73 -26.95
N ARG A 65 -18.98 2.74 -27.19
CA ARG A 65 -20.00 3.23 -26.26
C ARG A 65 -21.29 2.41 -26.39
N ALA A 66 -22.13 2.46 -25.35
CA ALA A 66 -23.43 1.79 -25.36
C ALA A 66 -24.41 2.32 -26.43
N ASP A 67 -24.24 3.58 -26.86
CA ASP A 67 -25.01 4.22 -27.92
C ASP A 67 -24.54 3.84 -29.35
N GLY A 68 -23.53 2.96 -29.47
CA GLY A 68 -22.94 2.55 -30.74
C GLY A 68 -21.85 3.50 -31.26
N GLY A 69 -21.60 4.62 -30.59
CA GLY A 69 -20.50 5.53 -30.87
C GLY A 69 -19.16 5.04 -30.32
N PHE A 70 -18.14 5.89 -30.45
CA PHE A 70 -16.80 5.62 -29.96
C PHE A 70 -16.28 6.74 -29.06
N THR A 71 -15.46 6.37 -28.08
CA THR A 71 -14.64 7.28 -27.28
C THR A 71 -13.18 6.93 -27.51
N ASP A 72 -12.41 7.93 -27.94
CA ASP A 72 -10.98 7.77 -28.22
C ASP A 72 -10.14 8.30 -27.04
N LEU A 73 -9.12 7.53 -26.66
CA LEU A 73 -8.11 7.89 -25.68
C LEU A 73 -6.73 7.70 -26.32
N ALA A 74 -5.95 8.77 -26.40
CA ALA A 74 -4.60 8.72 -26.94
C ALA A 74 -3.56 8.79 -25.81
N LEU A 75 -2.62 7.85 -25.81
CA LEU A 75 -1.38 7.96 -25.06
C LEU A 75 -0.32 8.57 -25.95
N THR A 76 -0.02 9.83 -25.68
CA THR A 76 1.04 10.59 -26.34
C THR A 76 2.11 11.05 -25.36
N ASP A 77 1.79 11.04 -24.06
CA ASP A 77 2.75 11.31 -23.00
C ASP A 77 3.84 10.23 -22.97
N ARG A 78 5.09 10.67 -22.85
CA ARG A 78 6.28 9.81 -22.95
C ARG A 78 6.34 8.80 -21.81
N ASP A 79 5.97 9.21 -20.61
CA ASP A 79 5.97 8.33 -19.44
C ASP A 79 4.84 7.31 -19.57
N ALA A 80 3.63 7.74 -19.92
CA ALA A 80 2.52 6.84 -20.19
C ALA A 80 2.84 5.80 -21.28
N CYS A 81 3.51 6.20 -22.36
CA CYS A 81 3.94 5.29 -23.42
C CYS A 81 5.01 4.29 -22.93
N CYS A 82 5.95 4.72 -22.09
CA CYS A 82 6.93 3.84 -21.47
C CYS A 82 6.25 2.76 -20.60
N TRP A 83 5.29 3.17 -19.77
CA TRP A 83 4.56 2.25 -18.90
C TRP A 83 3.71 1.27 -19.70
N ALA A 84 3.01 1.75 -20.72
CA ALA A 84 2.22 0.91 -21.61
C ALA A 84 3.10 -0.12 -22.35
N ARG A 85 4.31 0.27 -22.80
CA ARG A 85 5.27 -0.66 -23.39
C ARG A 85 5.71 -1.75 -22.41
N ALA A 86 5.93 -1.43 -21.14
CA ALA A 86 6.32 -2.42 -20.14
C ALA A 86 5.21 -3.46 -19.88
N VAL A 87 3.95 -3.01 -19.82
CA VAL A 87 2.80 -3.92 -19.70
C VAL A 87 2.66 -4.80 -20.95
N ASP A 88 2.82 -4.21 -22.13
CA ASP A 88 2.79 -4.94 -23.40
C ASP A 88 3.87 -6.02 -23.49
N ALA A 89 5.07 -5.73 -23.00
CA ALA A 89 6.19 -6.68 -23.01
C ALA A 89 6.02 -7.83 -22.00
N THR A 90 5.23 -7.64 -20.95
CA THR A 90 5.06 -8.63 -19.87
C THR A 90 3.81 -9.50 -20.03
N ILE A 91 2.66 -8.89 -20.33
CA ILE A 91 1.35 -9.55 -20.36
C ILE A 91 0.70 -9.45 -21.75
N GLY A 92 1.11 -8.47 -22.56
CA GLY A 92 0.56 -8.22 -23.90
C GLY A 92 -0.77 -7.47 -23.86
N MET A 93 -0.82 -6.30 -24.50
CA MET A 93 -2.02 -5.47 -24.55
C MET A 93 -2.96 -5.82 -25.71
N GLY A 94 -2.62 -6.81 -26.54
CA GLY A 94 -3.54 -7.40 -27.53
C GLY A 94 -4.69 -8.20 -26.91
N THR A 95 -4.74 -8.32 -25.58
CA THR A 95 -5.81 -9.01 -24.84
C THR A 95 -6.66 -8.03 -24.05
N PRO A 96 -7.96 -8.32 -23.81
CA PRO A 96 -8.81 -7.49 -22.95
C PRO A 96 -8.23 -7.34 -21.55
N TYR A 97 -7.62 -8.41 -21.02
CA TYR A 97 -7.00 -8.43 -19.71
C TYR A 97 -5.77 -7.50 -19.64
N GLY A 98 -4.82 -7.64 -20.55
CA GLY A 98 -3.60 -6.81 -20.56
C GLY A 98 -3.90 -5.33 -20.81
N LEU A 99 -4.87 -5.03 -21.68
CA LEU A 99 -5.36 -3.67 -21.91
C LEU A 99 -5.99 -3.08 -20.65
N THR A 100 -6.87 -3.84 -19.98
CA THR A 100 -7.50 -3.42 -18.73
C THR A 100 -6.47 -3.17 -17.64
N LEU A 101 -5.49 -4.05 -17.51
CA LEU A 101 -4.39 -3.92 -16.56
C LEU A 101 -3.57 -2.65 -16.82
N CYS A 102 -3.23 -2.38 -18.08
CA CYS A 102 -2.52 -1.16 -18.46
C CYS A 102 -3.30 0.10 -18.10
N LEU A 103 -4.59 0.16 -18.45
CA LEU A 103 -5.41 1.36 -18.16
C LEU A 103 -5.57 1.60 -16.67
N ARG A 104 -5.78 0.54 -15.88
CA ARG A 104 -5.85 0.64 -14.42
C ARG A 104 -4.52 1.11 -13.82
N LEU A 105 -3.39 0.63 -14.34
CA LEU A 105 -2.07 1.10 -13.91
C LEU A 105 -1.88 2.59 -14.22
N LEU A 106 -2.18 3.03 -15.44
CA LEU A 106 -2.05 4.43 -15.84
C LEU A 106 -2.99 5.35 -15.05
N ALA A 107 -4.24 4.93 -14.85
CA ALA A 107 -5.20 5.65 -14.02
C ALA A 107 -4.74 5.77 -12.57
N LEU A 108 -4.04 4.75 -12.04
CA LEU A 108 -3.45 4.81 -10.71
C LEU A 108 -2.33 5.86 -10.66
N VAL A 109 -1.43 5.88 -11.64
CA VAL A 109 -0.35 6.89 -11.71
C VAL A 109 -0.91 8.30 -11.80
N GLU A 110 -1.91 8.51 -12.65
CA GLU A 110 -2.60 9.78 -12.79
C GLU A 110 -3.19 10.25 -11.46
N LEU A 111 -3.87 9.35 -10.74
CA LEU A 111 -4.42 9.62 -9.42
C LEU A 111 -3.32 10.01 -8.43
N LEU A 112 -2.22 9.23 -8.37
CA LEU A 112 -1.08 9.52 -7.49
C LEU A 112 -0.44 10.89 -7.79
N GLY A 113 -0.40 11.28 -9.07
CA GLY A 113 0.16 12.56 -9.50
C GLY A 113 -0.69 13.77 -9.15
N ARG A 114 -2.01 13.63 -9.04
CA ARG A 114 -2.94 14.75 -8.78
C ARG A 114 -3.50 14.81 -7.36
N SER A 115 -3.32 13.76 -6.56
CA SER A 115 -3.96 13.63 -5.25
C SER A 115 -2.94 13.64 -4.11
N PRO A 116 -2.77 14.78 -3.39
CA PRO A 116 -1.77 14.90 -2.32
C PRO A 116 -1.93 13.88 -1.18
N TRP A 117 -3.15 13.45 -0.87
CA TRP A 117 -3.42 12.46 0.18
C TRP A 117 -2.80 11.09 -0.12
N ALA A 118 -2.57 10.76 -1.39
CA ALA A 118 -2.03 9.46 -1.77
C ALA A 118 -0.52 9.37 -1.52
N ALA A 119 0.17 10.49 -1.32
CA ALA A 119 1.61 10.52 -1.05
C ALA A 119 1.98 9.72 0.23
N GLU A 120 1.11 9.75 1.25
CA GLU A 120 1.29 9.00 2.50
C GLU A 120 1.23 7.48 2.32
N LEU A 121 0.71 7.02 1.17
CA LEU A 121 0.52 5.62 0.84
C LEU A 121 1.62 5.08 -0.09
N ILE A 122 2.64 5.89 -0.34
CA ILE A 122 3.84 5.52 -1.10
C ILE A 122 5.00 5.42 -0.11
N ALA A 123 5.49 4.21 0.10
CA ALA A 123 6.67 3.98 0.91
C ALA A 123 7.93 4.05 0.03
N MET A 124 8.86 4.95 0.38
CA MET A 124 10.17 4.99 -0.26
C MET A 124 11.06 3.87 0.31
N ARG A 125 11.50 2.96 -0.56
CA ARG A 125 12.45 1.88 -0.25
C ARG A 125 13.76 2.11 -1.01
N ARG A 126 14.80 1.35 -0.65
CA ARG A 126 16.10 1.38 -1.34
C ARG A 126 15.96 1.09 -2.84
N ASP A 127 15.02 0.23 -3.16
CA ASP A 127 14.72 -0.27 -4.50
C ASP A 127 13.72 0.65 -5.23
N GLY A 128 13.19 1.68 -4.56
CA GLY A 128 12.30 2.73 -5.06
C GLY A 128 10.94 2.80 -4.36
N ALA A 129 9.95 3.41 -5.03
CA ALA A 129 8.62 3.64 -4.47
C ALA A 129 7.77 2.35 -4.46
N ALA A 130 7.31 1.95 -3.27
CA ALA A 130 6.39 0.84 -3.06
C ALA A 130 5.00 1.36 -2.69
N LEU A 131 3.97 0.81 -3.34
CA LEU A 131 2.58 1.20 -3.10
C LEU A 131 1.97 0.44 -1.94
N HIS A 132 1.15 1.12 -1.13
CA HIS A 132 0.37 0.47 -0.09
C HIS A 132 -0.59 -0.58 -0.70
N PRO A 133 -0.75 -1.78 -0.10
CA PRO A 133 -1.62 -2.84 -0.63
C PRO A 133 -3.08 -2.40 -0.84
N GLY A 134 -3.56 -1.46 -0.02
CA GLY A 134 -4.89 -0.84 -0.18
C GLY A 134 -5.05 -0.08 -1.49
N LEU A 135 -4.01 0.63 -1.97
CA LEU A 135 -4.02 1.32 -3.27
C LEU A 135 -4.12 0.31 -4.41
N LEU A 136 -3.25 -0.71 -4.37
CA LEU A 136 -3.22 -1.76 -5.40
C LEU A 136 -4.56 -2.50 -5.45
N HIS A 137 -5.16 -2.79 -4.30
CA HIS A 137 -6.47 -3.43 -4.29
C HIS A 137 -7.57 -2.52 -4.86
N ALA A 138 -7.60 -1.25 -4.47
CA ALA A 138 -8.60 -0.31 -4.98
C ALA A 138 -8.48 -0.17 -6.50
N ALA A 139 -7.27 0.00 -7.01
CA ALA A 139 -7.00 0.08 -8.44
C ALA A 139 -7.29 -1.22 -9.20
N ALA A 140 -7.17 -2.38 -8.55
CA ALA A 140 -7.50 -3.66 -9.16
C ALA A 140 -9.00 -3.91 -9.30
N THR A 141 -9.83 -3.30 -8.45
CA THR A 141 -11.27 -3.66 -8.33
C THR A 141 -12.23 -2.53 -8.70
N GLN A 142 -11.87 -1.26 -8.52
CA GLN A 142 -12.78 -0.14 -8.83
C GLN A 142 -13.03 0.01 -10.32
N ALA A 143 -14.24 0.44 -10.69
CA ALA A 143 -14.51 0.78 -12.09
C ALA A 143 -13.73 2.04 -12.48
N LEU A 144 -13.34 2.13 -13.74
CA LEU A 144 -12.84 3.38 -14.32
C LEU A 144 -14.03 4.28 -14.69
N THR A 145 -13.78 5.57 -14.78
CA THR A 145 -14.72 6.52 -15.39
C THR A 145 -14.70 6.40 -16.91
N ALA A 146 -15.65 7.04 -17.59
CA ALA A 146 -15.67 7.12 -19.07
C ALA A 146 -14.40 7.74 -19.68
N GLN A 147 -13.61 8.47 -18.89
CA GLN A 147 -12.32 9.05 -19.29
C GLN A 147 -11.13 8.13 -18.95
N ALA A 148 -11.40 6.86 -18.60
CA ALA A 148 -10.41 5.88 -18.16
C ALA A 148 -9.58 6.34 -16.94
N ARG A 149 -10.21 7.03 -15.98
CA ARG A 149 -9.58 7.47 -14.73
C ARG A 149 -10.26 6.82 -13.52
N PHE A 150 -9.64 6.89 -12.35
CA PHE A 150 -10.35 6.59 -11.11
C PHE A 150 -11.07 7.83 -10.58
N ASP A 151 -12.32 7.66 -10.15
CA ASP A 151 -12.99 8.66 -9.32
C ASP A 151 -12.33 8.65 -7.94
N GLU A 152 -11.77 9.79 -7.57
CA GLU A 152 -10.98 9.95 -6.35
C GLU A 152 -11.79 9.72 -5.08
N THR A 153 -13.05 10.15 -5.05
CA THR A 153 -13.89 10.08 -3.84
C THR A 153 -14.17 8.63 -3.42
N PRO A 154 -14.79 7.78 -4.26
CA PRO A 154 -15.03 6.38 -3.93
C PRO A 154 -13.72 5.57 -3.83
N PHE A 155 -12.68 5.93 -4.59
CA PHE A 155 -11.39 5.27 -4.48
C PHE A 155 -10.74 5.51 -3.11
N ARG A 156 -10.71 6.76 -2.65
CA ARG A 156 -10.15 7.12 -1.34
C ARG A 156 -10.94 6.47 -0.20
N ALA A 157 -12.27 6.42 -0.29
CA ALA A 157 -13.10 5.71 0.69
C ALA A 157 -12.71 4.23 0.80
N LEU A 158 -12.59 3.54 -0.34
CA LEU A 158 -12.19 2.13 -0.38
C LEU A 158 -10.80 1.91 0.22
N VAL A 159 -9.85 2.80 -0.03
CA VAL A 159 -8.49 2.71 0.55
C VAL A 159 -8.53 2.90 2.06
N ARG A 160 -9.34 3.84 2.57
CA ARG A 160 -9.51 4.10 4.02
C ARG A 160 -10.09 2.91 4.76
N ASP A 161 -11.06 2.21 4.17
CA ASP A 161 -11.65 1.01 4.76
C ASP A 161 -10.66 -0.16 4.85
N ARG A 162 -9.55 -0.09 4.11
CA ARG A 162 -8.49 -1.11 4.05
C ARG A 162 -7.24 -0.74 4.85
N LEU A 163 -7.16 0.49 5.34
CA LEU A 163 -6.08 0.89 6.24
C LEU A 163 -6.33 0.21 7.59
N PRO A 164 -5.27 -0.33 8.24
CA PRO A 164 -5.42 -0.78 9.62
C PRO A 164 -5.91 0.40 10.46
N PRO A 165 -6.78 0.17 11.47
CA PRO A 165 -7.19 1.23 12.36
C PRO A 165 -5.93 1.87 12.95
N PRO A 166 -5.91 3.21 13.14
CA PRO A 166 -4.79 3.85 13.81
C PRO A 166 -4.59 3.13 15.13
N THR A 167 -3.37 2.63 15.36
CA THR A 167 -3.02 1.96 16.60
C THR A 167 -3.20 2.97 17.73
N VAL A 168 -4.37 2.95 18.37
CA VAL A 168 -4.58 3.71 19.60
C VAL A 168 -3.62 3.05 20.60
N PRO A 169 -2.61 3.77 21.10
CA PRO A 169 -1.77 3.20 22.14
C PRO A 169 -2.70 2.74 23.26
N PRO A 170 -2.52 1.52 23.81
CA PRO A 170 -3.38 1.06 24.89
C PRO A 170 -3.41 2.13 25.97
N PRO A 171 -4.58 2.42 26.57
CA PRO A 171 -4.64 3.40 27.65
C PRO A 171 -3.54 3.06 28.64
N THR A 172 -2.63 4.01 28.87
CA THR A 172 -1.56 3.86 29.84
C THR A 172 -2.24 3.58 31.16
N MET A 173 -2.35 2.30 31.55
CA MET A 173 -2.81 1.99 32.88
C MET A 173 -1.85 2.69 33.83
N PRO A 174 -2.34 3.48 34.79
CA PRO A 174 -1.46 3.98 35.82
C PRO A 174 -0.73 2.77 36.42
N PRO A 175 0.59 2.89 36.70
CA PRO A 175 1.31 1.79 37.33
C PRO A 175 0.54 1.36 38.58
N PRO A 176 0.47 0.05 38.89
CA PRO A 176 -0.18 -0.42 40.10
C PRO A 176 0.37 0.39 41.26
N SER A 177 -0.52 1.10 41.96
CA SER A 177 -0.17 1.87 43.14
C SER A 177 0.54 0.92 44.09
N LEU A 178 1.86 1.09 44.22
CA LEU A 178 2.65 0.35 45.19
C LEU A 178 2.03 0.64 46.55
N ALA A 179 1.33 -0.35 47.10
CA ALA A 179 0.84 -0.29 48.46
C ALA A 179 2.02 0.12 49.36
N PRO A 180 1.81 1.07 50.30
CA PRO A 180 2.89 1.51 51.17
C PRO A 180 3.45 0.30 51.95
N PRO A 181 4.76 0.28 52.24
CA PRO A 181 5.37 -0.81 52.98
C PRO A 181 4.68 -0.94 54.34
N SER A 182 4.12 -2.13 54.61
CA SER A 182 3.61 -2.50 55.92
C SER A 182 4.75 -2.42 56.93
N LEU A 183 4.71 -1.41 57.81
CA LEU A 183 5.60 -1.28 58.96
C LEU A 183 5.58 -2.60 59.76
N ALA A 184 6.72 -3.27 59.82
CA ALA A 184 6.93 -4.43 60.68
C ALA A 184 6.81 -4.00 62.16
N PRO A 185 6.23 -4.85 63.03
CA PRO A 185 6.14 -4.56 64.46
C PRO A 185 7.51 -4.61 65.13
N THR A 186 7.74 -3.60 65.96
CA THR A 186 8.88 -3.39 66.85
C THR A 186 9.23 -4.64 67.66
N ALA A 187 10.45 -5.14 67.50
CA ALA A 187 10.97 -6.22 68.33
C ALA A 187 11.25 -5.74 69.76
N THR A 188 10.73 -6.50 70.72
CA THR A 188 10.89 -6.37 72.17
C THR A 188 12.34 -6.61 72.62
N PRO A 189 12.92 -5.83 73.56
CA PRO A 189 14.25 -6.12 74.10
C PRO A 189 14.22 -7.29 75.11
N PRO A 190 15.26 -8.16 75.13
CA PRO A 190 15.38 -9.26 76.09
C PRO A 190 15.88 -8.81 77.49
N PRO A 191 15.66 -9.65 78.53
CA PRO A 191 15.70 -9.25 79.93
C PRO A 191 17.11 -9.15 80.55
N GLN A 192 17.23 -8.27 81.56
CA GLN A 192 18.42 -8.13 82.40
C GLN A 192 18.66 -9.40 83.23
N ALA A 193 19.83 -10.02 83.06
CA ALA A 193 20.32 -11.08 83.92
C ALA A 193 21.20 -10.55 85.05
N ALA A 194 20.91 -11.05 86.24
CA ALA A 194 21.39 -10.59 87.52
C ALA A 194 22.88 -10.82 87.80
N ARG A 195 23.46 -9.83 88.47
CA ARG A 195 24.48 -9.88 89.54
C ARG A 195 25.08 -11.26 89.85
N ARG A 196 26.38 -11.40 89.57
CA ARG A 196 27.27 -12.29 90.35
C ARG A 196 28.24 -11.48 91.20
N LYS A 197 28.28 -11.88 92.46
CA LYS A 197 28.97 -11.30 93.61
C LYS A 197 30.26 -12.08 93.86
N GLY A 198 31.36 -11.38 94.11
CA GLY A 198 32.58 -11.90 94.73
C GLY A 198 33.83 -11.65 93.88
N MET A 199 35.01 -11.37 94.40
CA MET A 199 35.47 -11.11 95.77
C MET A 199 36.95 -10.66 95.62
N ARG A 200 37.34 -9.58 96.32
CA ARG A 200 38.68 -9.19 96.90
C ARG A 200 39.96 -9.69 96.20
N GLN A 201 41.01 -8.87 95.99
CA GLN A 201 41.86 -8.30 97.05
C GLN A 201 42.66 -7.05 96.56
N ALA A 202 43.04 -6.21 97.52
CA ALA A 202 43.90 -5.01 97.45
C ALA A 202 45.37 -5.38 97.82
N PRO A 203 46.24 -4.48 98.32
CA PRO A 203 46.62 -3.10 97.94
C PRO A 203 48.16 -2.94 97.74
N GLY A 204 48.61 -1.75 97.34
CA GLY A 204 50.01 -1.26 97.49
C GLY A 204 50.23 -0.05 96.60
N ALA A 205 50.15 1.20 97.07
CA ALA A 205 51.04 1.95 97.97
C ALA A 205 52.25 2.59 97.24
N SER A 206 52.27 3.94 97.29
CA SER A 206 53.42 4.86 97.23
C SER A 206 54.11 5.05 95.86
N ALA A 207 54.51 6.24 95.43
CA ALA A 207 54.59 7.58 96.02
C ALA A 207 54.52 8.63 94.90
#